data_AF-A0A970ZZ63-F1
#
_entry.id   AF-A0A970ZZ63-F1
#
_cell.length_a   1.000
_cell.length_b   1.000
_cell.length_c   1.000
_cell.angle_alpha   90.00
_cell.angle_beta   90.00
_cell.angle_gamma   90.00
#
_symmetry.space_group_name_H-M   'P 1'
#
loop_
_entity.id
_entity.type
_entity.pdbx_description
1 polymer ?
#
loop_
_entity_poly.entity_id
_entity_poly.type
_entity_poly.pdbx_seq_one_letter_code
_entity_poly.pdbx_strand_id
1 'polypeptide(L)' 'MQAGAARIDCEAGTPGTLTYAAFQSHGGEIVVIAINQTDTPQPCTLAWQGRQASSTIPEKSVTTVEITR' A
#
# COMPACT_ATOMS: atom_id res chain seq x y z
N MET A 1 -10.79 0.76 -6.13
CA MET A 1 -10.03 1.22 -7.33
C MET A 1 -11.03 1.59 -8.42
N GLN A 2 -10.90 2.78 -9.01
CA GLN A 2 -11.81 3.29 -10.05
C GLN A 2 -11.13 3.32 -11.43
N ALA A 3 -11.93 3.33 -12.49
CA ALA A 3 -11.45 3.51 -13.86
C ALA A 3 -10.71 4.85 -13.98
N GLY A 4 -9.52 4.84 -14.61
CA GLY A 4 -8.67 6.04 -14.75
C GLY A 4 -7.70 6.28 -13.60
N ALA A 5 -7.64 5.41 -12.58
CA ALA A 5 -6.58 5.48 -11.58
C ALA A 5 -5.21 5.15 -12.20
N ALA A 6 -4.21 5.99 -11.94
CA ALA A 6 -2.87 5.84 -12.47
C ALA A 6 -1.97 5.14 -11.46
N ARG A 7 -1.13 4.19 -11.91
CA ARG A 7 -0.07 3.61 -11.07
C ARG A 7 0.97 4.70 -10.78
N ILE A 8 1.36 4.80 -9.52
CA ILE A 8 2.43 5.69 -9.07
C ILE A 8 3.57 4.87 -8.48
N ASP A 9 4.76 5.45 -8.48
CA ASP A 9 5.92 4.84 -7.82
C ASP A 9 5.72 4.80 -6.31
N CYS A 10 6.19 3.72 -5.70
CA CYS A 10 6.14 3.49 -4.27
C CYS A 10 7.48 2.88 -3.86
N GLU A 11 8.32 3.69 -3.21
CA GLU A 11 9.56 3.23 -2.61
C GLU A 11 9.23 2.54 -1.29
N ALA A 12 9.63 1.26 -1.14
CA ALA A 12 9.77 0.48 0.10
C ALA A 12 9.46 -1.02 -0.06
N GLY A 13 9.26 -1.53 -1.27
CA GLY A 13 9.08 -2.97 -1.47
C GLY A 13 10.41 -3.71 -1.60
N THR A 14 10.82 -4.48 -0.59
CA THR A 14 11.84 -5.53 -0.79
C THR A 14 11.19 -6.90 -0.68
N PRO A 15 11.56 -7.89 -1.52
CA PRO A 15 10.97 -9.23 -1.49
C PRO A 15 11.03 -9.94 -0.13
N GLY A 16 11.88 -9.47 0.81
CA GLY A 16 12.01 -10.01 2.16
C GLY A 16 11.00 -9.47 3.18
N THR A 17 10.18 -8.48 2.83
CA THR A 17 9.18 -7.89 3.73
C THR A 17 7.83 -7.80 3.05
N LEU A 18 7.55 -6.68 2.38
CA LEU A 18 6.28 -6.39 1.72
C LEU A 18 6.54 -6.00 0.27
N THR A 19 5.67 -6.44 -0.63
CA THR A 19 5.62 -5.94 -2.02
C THR A 19 4.45 -4.98 -2.15
N TYR A 20 4.65 -3.85 -2.83
CA TYR A 20 3.64 -2.81 -2.96
C TYR A 20 3.30 -2.49 -4.41
N ALA A 21 2.03 -2.12 -4.62
CA ALA A 21 1.58 -1.40 -5.80
C ALA A 21 0.67 -0.25 -5.37
N ALA A 22 0.99 0.98 -5.77
CA ALA A 22 0.24 2.17 -5.41
C ALA A 22 -0.48 2.77 -6.63
N PHE A 23 -1.69 3.26 -6.41
CA PHE A 23 -2.53 3.86 -7.44
C PHE A 23 -3.17 5.14 -6.90
N GLN A 24 -3.19 6.18 -7.73
CA GLN A 24 -3.88 7.43 -7.43
C GLN A 24 -5.18 7.53 -8.23
N SER A 25 -6.30 7.76 -7.53
CA SER A 25 -7.58 8.07 -8.16
C SER A 25 -7.65 9.55 -8.59
N HIS A 26 -8.52 9.89 -9.54
CA HIS A 26 -8.72 11.29 -9.97
C HIS A 26 -9.15 12.24 -8.83
N GLY A 27 -9.76 11.71 -7.75
CA GLY A 27 -10.12 12.49 -6.56
C GLY A 27 -8.95 12.82 -5.63
N GLY A 28 -7.76 12.24 -5.88
CA GLY A 28 -6.58 12.39 -5.06
C GLY A 28 -6.47 11.37 -3.92
N GLU A 29 -7.36 10.37 -3.87
CA GLU A 29 -7.25 9.23 -2.97
C GLU A 29 -6.12 8.31 -3.45
N ILE A 30 -5.40 7.72 -2.50
CA ILE A 30 -4.36 6.74 -2.79
C ILE A 30 -4.83 5.38 -2.33
N VAL A 31 -4.73 4.40 -3.22
CA VAL A 31 -4.95 2.99 -2.92
C VAL A 31 -3.60 2.29 -3.02
N VAL A 32 -3.20 1.62 -1.95
CA VAL A 32 -2.00 0.79 -1.91
C VAL A 32 -2.39 -0.67 -1.72
N ILE A 33 -1.89 -1.53 -2.60
CA ILE A 33 -1.95 -2.97 -2.43
C ILE A 33 -0.64 -3.39 -1.78
N ALA A 34 -0.74 -3.95 -0.58
CA ALA A 34 0.38 -4.55 0.14
C ALA A 34 0.26 -6.07 0.09
N ILE A 35 1.32 -6.74 -0.35
CA ILE A 35 1.40 -8.19 -0.40
C ILE A 35 2.45 -8.64 0.61
N ASN A 36 2.03 -9.42 1.59
CA ASN A 36 2.92 -10.09 2.51
C ASN A 36 3.09 -11.55 2.11
N GLN A 37 4.24 -11.88 1.54
CA GLN A 37 4.58 -13.26 1.17
C GLN A 37 5.36 -13.99 2.27
N THR A 38 5.67 -13.32 3.37
CA THR A 38 6.42 -13.90 4.50
C THR A 38 5.53 -14.77 5.37
N ASP A 39 6.15 -15.56 6.25
CA ASP A 39 5.48 -16.42 7.23
C ASP A 39 5.18 -15.68 8.56
N THR A 40 5.36 -14.36 8.60
CA THR A 40 5.10 -13.53 9.78
C THR A 40 4.31 -12.28 9.41
N PRO A 41 3.49 -11.74 10.32
CA PRO A 41 2.91 -10.41 10.13
C PRO A 41 4.00 -9.37 9.91
N GLN A 42 3.79 -8.46 8.96
CA GLN A 42 4.74 -7.39 8.65
C GLN A 42 4.15 -6.03 9.00
N PRO A 43 4.86 -5.19 9.78
CA PRO A 43 4.43 -3.81 9.98
C PRO A 43 4.55 -3.03 8.67
N CYS A 44 3.57 -2.17 8.42
CA CYS A 44 3.49 -1.34 7.24
C CYS A 44 3.19 0.09 7.67
N THR A 45 3.95 1.03 7.12
CA THR A 45 3.71 2.46 7.26
C THR A 45 3.67 3.08 5.87
N LEU A 46 2.52 3.64 5.52
CA LEU A 46 2.31 4.33 4.25
C LEU A 46 2.28 5.83 4.51
N ALA A 47 3.06 6.58 3.75
CA ALA A 47 3.10 8.03 3.83
C ALA A 47 2.77 8.66 2.47
N TRP A 48 1.92 9.68 2.47
CA TRP A 48 1.53 10.41 1.27
C TRP A 48 1.18 11.87 1.60
N GLN A 49 1.83 12.83 0.92
CA GLN A 49 1.57 14.28 1.06
C GLN A 49 1.47 14.77 2.52
N GLY A 50 2.39 14.33 3.39
CA GLY A 50 2.41 14.72 4.80
C GLY A 50 1.41 13.97 5.70
N ARG A 51 0.70 12.97 5.16
CA ARG A 51 -0.16 12.06 5.93
C ARG A 51 0.51 10.71 6.08
N GLN A 52 0.15 10.01 7.14
CA GLN A 52 0.66 8.68 7.42
C GLN A 52 -0.46 7.76 7.90
N ALA A 53 -0.45 6.53 7.42
CA ALA A 53 -1.26 5.43 7.92
C ALA A 53 -0.33 4.28 8.29
N SER A 54 -0.57 3.64 9.44
CA SER A 54 0.20 2.46 9.85
C SER A 54 -0.75 1.29 10.05
N SER A 55 -0.32 0.10 9.62
CA SER A 55 -1.08 -1.14 9.74
C SER A 55 -0.12 -2.31 9.91
N THR A 56 -0.65 -3.45 10.35
CA THR A 56 0.07 -4.73 10.29
C THR A 56 -0.57 -5.58 9.23
N ILE A 57 0.22 -6.02 8.25
CA ILE A 57 -0.24 -6.87 7.16
C ILE A 57 -0.04 -8.33 7.61
N PRO A 58 -1.11 -9.14 7.72
CA PRO A 58 -1.00 -10.54 8.10
C PRO A 58 -0.05 -11.33 7.18
N GLU A 59 0.50 -12.43 7.66
CA GLU A 59 1.27 -13.36 6.86
C GLU A 59 0.44 -13.92 5.69
N LYS A 60 1.11 -14.20 4.57
CA LYS A 60 0.49 -14.79 3.37
C LYS A 60 -0.80 -14.09 2.89
N SER A 61 -0.89 -12.79 3.07
CA SER A 61 -2.08 -12.02 2.72
C SER A 61 -1.83 -10.96 1.65
N VAL A 62 -2.93 -10.53 1.04
CA VAL A 62 -3.01 -9.32 0.24
C VAL A 62 -3.95 -8.37 0.95
N THR A 63 -3.50 -7.14 1.17
CA THR A 63 -4.27 -6.12 1.89
C THR A 63 -4.34 -4.87 1.04
N THR A 64 -5.55 -4.35 0.88
CA THR A 64 -5.80 -3.03 0.30
C THR A 64 -5.82 -2.02 1.43
N VAL A 65 -4.97 -0.99 1.32
CA VAL A 65 -4.94 0.14 2.25
C VAL A 65 -5.29 1.40 1.49
N GLU A 66 -6.26 2.15 2.01
CA GLU A 66 -6.73 3.39 1.42
C GLU A 66 -6.23 4.56 2.27
N ILE A 67 -5.64 5.56 1.61
CA ILE A 67 -5.29 6.84 2.23
C ILE A 67 -6.18 7.90 1.57
N THR A 68 -7.18 8.34 2.32
CA THR A 68 -8.13 9.37 1.91
C THR A 68 -7.62 10.78 2.23
N ARG A 69 -8.14 11.75 1.47
CA ARG A 69 -8.04 13.19 1.77
C ARG A 69 -8.88 13.57 2.98
#